data_AF-A0A7T1DXP8-F1
#
_entry.id   AF-A0A7T1DXP8-F1
#
_cell.length_a   1.000
_cell.length_b   1.000
_cell.length_c   1.000
_cell.angle_alpha   90.00
_cell.angle_beta   90.00
_cell.angle_gamma   90.00
#
_symmetry.space_group_name_H-M   'P 1'
#
loop_
_entity.id
_entity.type
_entity.pdbx_description
1 polymer ?
#
loop_
_entity_poly.entity_id
_entity_poly.type
_entity_poly.pdbx_seq_one_letter_code
_entity_poly.pdbx_strand_id
1 'polypeptide(L)'
;MTANPNFETWATSYSGCDGGDIGNPERRAIWLCGIEWGGACTAEQLQNEMRRGEPCPPRGYGDASENLTYIFNRQAMKILAAIHGRPVSEYRDFCQQAKPFTQGSSGYFKINLYPIAFKDTNQARWHSNFAEATGLENKSDYLDWCRKHRFPRMRQWAATARPKLILCLGKSYRDDFQKAFHDKNSTFTHEPPIDGRDLWWGVNAESTLVAVIPFMVNRYGLTRNDSIQKFGYRIAQLMQQHGCRQAQIPELNTSTIL
;
A
#
# COMPACT_ATOMS: atom_id res chain seq x y z
N MET A 1 17.41 -18.78 12.37
CA MET A 1 16.51 -17.96 13.23
C MET A 1 15.15 -18.60 13.19
N THR A 2 14.61 -18.94 14.36
CA THR A 2 13.28 -19.56 14.50
C THR A 2 12.41 -18.54 15.19
N ALA A 3 11.42 -17.99 14.49
CA ALA A 3 10.52 -17.03 15.12
C ALA A 3 9.46 -17.78 15.96
N ASN A 4 8.80 -17.06 16.86
CA ASN A 4 7.67 -17.58 17.61
C ASN A 4 6.56 -18.04 16.63
N PRO A 5 6.05 -19.29 16.70
CA PRO A 5 5.02 -19.78 15.78
C PRO A 5 3.75 -18.92 15.68
N ASN A 6 3.36 -18.27 16.80
CA ASN A 6 2.23 -17.34 16.81
C ASN A 6 2.54 -16.08 16.01
N PHE A 7 3.76 -15.57 16.14
CA PHE A 7 4.23 -14.47 15.32
C PHE A 7 4.30 -14.87 13.85
N GLU A 8 4.78 -16.08 13.52
CA GLU A 8 4.86 -16.52 12.12
C GLU A 8 3.48 -16.55 11.45
N THR A 9 2.50 -17.13 12.15
CA THR A 9 1.11 -17.22 11.71
C THR A 9 0.51 -15.82 11.54
N TRP A 10 0.66 -14.97 12.55
CA TRP A 10 0.13 -13.61 12.53
C TRP A 10 0.79 -12.74 11.46
N ALA A 11 2.12 -12.73 11.36
CA ALA A 11 2.89 -11.89 10.44
C ALA A 11 2.74 -12.33 8.97
N THR A 12 2.34 -13.58 8.71
CA THR A 12 1.99 -14.05 7.36
C THR A 12 0.50 -13.94 7.02
N SER A 13 -0.33 -13.50 7.96
CA SER A 13 -1.74 -13.14 7.76
C SER A 13 -1.89 -11.68 7.28
N TYR A 14 -3.12 -11.17 7.19
CA TYR A 14 -3.41 -9.79 6.76
C TYR A 14 -3.08 -8.73 7.83
N SER A 15 -2.38 -9.09 8.90
CA SER A 15 -1.81 -8.15 9.87
C SER A 15 -1.03 -7.04 9.17
N GLY A 16 -1.14 -5.82 9.67
CA GLY A 16 -0.54 -4.63 9.05
C GLY A 16 -1.27 -4.09 7.82
N CYS A 17 -2.37 -4.70 7.38
CA CYS A 17 -3.27 -4.10 6.40
C CYS A 17 -4.25 -3.13 7.08
N ASP A 18 -4.53 -2.00 6.45
CA ASP A 18 -5.66 -1.13 6.82
C ASP A 18 -6.96 -1.69 6.26
N GLY A 19 -6.89 -2.42 5.14
CA GLY A 19 -8.03 -3.06 4.53
C GLY A 19 -8.57 -2.38 3.29
N GLY A 20 -9.85 -2.62 3.03
CA GLY A 20 -10.55 -2.27 1.79
C GLY A 20 -10.76 -3.50 0.91
N ASP A 21 -10.91 -3.26 -0.39
CA ASP A 21 -11.12 -4.32 -1.37
C ASP A 21 -9.79 -4.72 -2.02
N ILE A 22 -9.33 -5.92 -1.67
CA ILE A 22 -8.11 -6.53 -2.22
C ILE A 22 -8.21 -6.74 -3.74
N GLY A 23 -9.43 -6.86 -4.28
CA GLY A 23 -9.71 -7.07 -5.70
C GLY A 23 -9.60 -8.53 -6.15
N ASN A 24 -9.91 -8.74 -7.42
CA ASN A 24 -9.78 -10.02 -8.12
C ASN A 24 -9.49 -9.76 -9.62
N PRO A 25 -9.18 -10.80 -10.42
CA PRO A 25 -8.86 -10.63 -11.83
C PRO A 25 -9.94 -9.91 -12.66
N GLU A 26 -11.22 -10.06 -12.32
CA GLU A 26 -12.34 -9.40 -12.98
C GLU A 26 -12.47 -7.92 -12.56
N ARG A 27 -12.21 -7.63 -11.28
CA ARG A 27 -12.32 -6.31 -10.63
C ARG A 27 -11.01 -5.95 -9.94
N ARG A 28 -10.03 -5.56 -10.75
CA ARG A 28 -8.66 -5.27 -10.30
C ARG A 28 -8.59 -3.97 -9.49
N ALA A 29 -8.11 -4.07 -8.25
CA ALA A 29 -7.95 -2.95 -7.33
C ALA A 29 -6.63 -2.16 -7.54
N ILE A 30 -6.58 -0.94 -6.99
CA ILE A 30 -5.32 -0.22 -6.74
C ILE A 30 -4.90 -0.49 -5.31
N TRP A 31 -3.68 -0.97 -5.11
CA TRP A 31 -3.10 -1.15 -3.79
C TRP A 31 -2.22 0.04 -3.43
N LEU A 32 -2.36 0.53 -2.20
CA LEU A 32 -1.46 1.50 -1.61
C LEU A 32 -0.62 0.78 -0.55
N CYS A 33 0.70 0.69 -0.78
CA CYS A 33 1.60 -0.02 0.11
C CYS A 33 2.54 0.94 0.85
N GLY A 34 2.36 1.02 2.17
CA GLY A 34 3.30 1.69 3.09
C GLY A 34 4.40 0.75 3.60
N ILE A 35 5.24 1.28 4.49
CA ILE A 35 6.32 0.52 5.12
C ILE A 35 5.78 -0.21 6.36
N GLU A 36 5.29 0.55 7.32
CA GLU A 36 4.73 0.11 8.59
C GLU A 36 3.74 1.16 9.10
N TRP A 37 2.84 0.76 10.01
CA TRP A 37 1.93 1.69 10.67
C TRP A 37 2.70 2.70 11.53
N GLY A 38 2.37 3.97 11.40
CA GLY A 38 2.87 5.03 12.27
C GLY A 38 2.14 5.02 13.60
N GLY A 39 2.85 4.72 14.69
CA GLY A 39 2.28 4.69 16.04
C GLY A 39 3.19 3.94 17.02
N ALA A 40 2.85 3.93 18.31
CA ALA A 40 3.56 3.08 19.26
C ALA A 40 2.75 1.80 19.48
N CYS A 41 3.32 0.66 19.13
CA CYS A 41 2.85 -0.65 19.59
C CYS A 41 3.72 -1.08 20.77
N THR A 42 3.10 -1.60 21.82
CA THR A 42 3.79 -2.27 22.92
C THR A 42 3.85 -3.77 22.65
N ALA A 43 4.78 -4.48 23.29
CA ALA A 43 4.86 -5.93 23.17
C ALA A 43 3.56 -6.64 23.61
N GLU A 44 2.87 -6.12 24.62
CA GLU A 44 1.57 -6.65 25.07
C GLU A 44 0.49 -6.47 24.00
N GLN A 45 0.41 -5.30 23.38
CA GLN A 45 -0.50 -5.06 22.25
C GLN A 45 -0.20 -6.01 21.09
N LEU A 46 1.07 -6.17 20.74
CA LEU A 46 1.48 -7.14 19.71
C LEU A 46 1.04 -8.56 20.07
N GLN A 47 1.24 -9.01 21.32
CA GLN A 47 0.80 -10.33 21.75
C GLN A 47 -0.72 -10.49 21.66
N ASN A 48 -1.49 -9.45 21.96
CA ASN A 48 -2.94 -9.44 21.80
C ASN A 48 -3.34 -9.55 20.32
N GLU A 49 -2.67 -8.81 19.44
CA GLU A 49 -2.89 -8.88 17.99
C GLU A 49 -2.55 -10.27 17.43
N MET A 50 -1.44 -10.87 17.87
CA MET A 50 -1.04 -12.23 17.49
C MET A 50 -2.08 -13.27 17.91
N ARG A 51 -2.66 -13.13 19.12
CA ARG A 51 -3.74 -14.02 19.60
C ARG A 51 -5.04 -13.86 18.81
N ARG A 52 -5.38 -12.63 18.42
CA ARG A 52 -6.58 -12.35 17.62
C ARG A 52 -6.42 -12.87 16.19
N GLY A 53 -5.22 -12.74 15.61
CA GLY A 53 -4.96 -13.03 14.21
C GLY A 53 -5.64 -12.02 13.27
N GLU A 54 -5.36 -12.16 11.97
CA GLU A 54 -6.03 -11.39 10.91
C GLU A 54 -6.20 -12.28 9.65
N PRO A 55 -7.09 -13.30 9.71
CA PRO A 55 -7.17 -14.35 8.70
C PRO A 55 -7.75 -13.88 7.36
N CYS A 56 -8.45 -12.75 7.34
CA CYS A 56 -9.02 -12.15 6.14
C CYS A 56 -8.62 -10.67 6.02
N PRO A 57 -8.72 -10.07 4.82
CA PRO A 57 -8.44 -8.65 4.65
C PRO A 57 -9.34 -7.81 5.57
N PRO A 58 -8.78 -6.84 6.34
CA PRO A 58 -9.58 -5.93 7.14
C PRO A 58 -10.57 -5.15 6.27
N ARG A 59 -11.70 -4.75 6.86
CA ARG A 59 -12.79 -4.10 6.11
C ARG A 59 -12.47 -2.66 5.68
N GLY A 60 -11.46 -2.03 6.27
CA GLY A 60 -11.17 -0.61 6.08
C GLY A 60 -11.94 0.29 7.04
N TYR A 61 -12.05 1.57 6.69
CA TYR A 61 -12.75 2.59 7.46
C TYR A 61 -14.28 2.45 7.34
N GLY A 62 -15.03 2.86 8.35
CA GLY A 62 -16.48 2.83 8.36
C GLY A 62 -17.10 3.74 7.29
N ASP A 63 -16.52 4.93 7.08
CA ASP A 63 -16.93 5.85 6.04
C ASP A 63 -15.79 6.76 5.52
N ALA A 64 -16.10 7.55 4.49
CA ALA A 64 -15.15 8.49 3.88
C ALA A 64 -14.72 9.61 4.84
N SER A 65 -15.57 10.01 5.79
CA SER A 65 -15.24 11.04 6.78
C SER A 65 -14.19 10.53 7.76
N GLU A 66 -14.37 9.32 8.29
CA GLU A 66 -13.40 8.62 9.13
C GLU A 66 -12.06 8.48 8.41
N ASN A 67 -12.08 8.02 7.15
CA ASN A 67 -10.89 7.87 6.33
C ASN A 67 -10.09 9.20 6.23
N LEU A 68 -10.77 10.32 6.06
CA LEU A 68 -10.15 11.65 5.89
C LEU A 68 -9.63 12.29 7.20
N THR A 69 -9.92 11.70 8.37
CA THR A 69 -9.36 12.18 9.65
C THR A 69 -7.84 12.04 9.67
N TYR A 70 -7.30 11.00 9.03
CA TYR A 70 -5.87 10.71 8.99
C TYR A 70 -5.13 11.57 7.96
N ILE A 71 -4.08 12.26 8.40
CA ILE A 71 -3.28 13.17 7.55
C ILE A 71 -2.68 12.46 6.34
N PHE A 72 -2.27 11.20 6.53
CA PHE A 72 -1.71 10.35 5.49
C PHE A 72 -2.77 10.02 4.44
N ASN A 73 -3.97 9.64 4.87
CA ASN A 73 -5.05 9.31 3.94
C ASN A 73 -5.49 10.51 3.12
N ARG A 74 -5.49 11.73 3.68
CA ARG A 74 -5.75 12.95 2.89
C ARG A 74 -4.80 13.08 1.72
N GLN A 75 -3.50 12.80 1.92
CA GLN A 75 -2.54 12.83 0.83
C GLN A 75 -2.78 11.65 -0.14
N ALA A 76 -3.05 10.46 0.37
CA ALA A 76 -3.37 9.29 -0.46
C ALA A 76 -4.58 9.55 -1.38
N MET A 77 -5.62 10.21 -0.88
CA MET A 77 -6.79 10.58 -1.69
C MET A 77 -6.42 11.55 -2.82
N LYS A 78 -5.48 12.48 -2.59
CA LYS A 78 -5.02 13.40 -3.64
C LYS A 78 -4.34 12.66 -4.77
N ILE A 79 -3.40 11.75 -4.48
CA ILE A 79 -2.71 11.03 -5.54
C ILE A 79 -3.64 10.06 -6.26
N LEU A 80 -4.56 9.40 -5.55
CA LEU A 80 -5.58 8.56 -6.18
C LEU A 80 -6.52 9.38 -7.07
N ALA A 81 -6.98 10.56 -6.62
CA ALA A 81 -7.76 11.48 -7.45
C ALA A 81 -6.99 11.87 -8.74
N ALA A 82 -5.71 12.21 -8.61
CA ALA A 82 -4.84 12.53 -9.74
C ALA A 82 -4.66 11.34 -10.70
N ILE A 83 -4.47 10.11 -10.21
CA ILE A 83 -4.41 8.90 -11.05
C ILE A 83 -5.71 8.71 -11.86
N HIS A 84 -6.85 9.10 -11.27
CA HIS A 84 -8.15 9.11 -11.94
C HIS A 84 -8.39 10.31 -12.85
N GLY A 85 -7.39 11.17 -13.08
CA GLY A 85 -7.50 12.34 -13.96
C GLY A 85 -8.15 13.55 -13.31
N ARG A 86 -8.35 13.55 -11.99
CA ARG A 86 -8.96 14.66 -11.26
C ARG A 86 -7.91 15.60 -10.65
N PRO A 87 -8.22 16.88 -10.50
CA PRO A 87 -7.43 17.80 -9.69
C PRO A 87 -7.28 17.33 -8.24
N VAL A 88 -6.09 17.47 -7.65
CA VAL A 88 -5.83 17.13 -6.24
C VAL A 88 -6.65 17.96 -5.25
N SER A 89 -7.18 19.12 -5.67
CA SER A 89 -8.12 19.92 -4.87
C SER A 89 -9.45 19.20 -4.64
N GLU A 90 -9.84 18.28 -5.53
CA GLU A 90 -11.09 17.53 -5.48
C GLU A 90 -10.97 16.20 -4.69
N TYR A 91 -9.88 16.00 -3.95
CA TYR A 91 -9.65 14.73 -3.24
C TYR A 91 -10.75 14.34 -2.27
N ARG A 92 -11.50 15.31 -1.72
CA ARG A 92 -12.64 15.07 -0.83
C ARG A 92 -13.81 14.48 -1.59
N ASP A 93 -14.17 15.08 -2.72
CA ASP A 93 -15.25 14.60 -3.59
C ASP A 93 -14.91 13.24 -4.18
N PHE A 94 -13.65 13.05 -4.59
CA PHE A 94 -13.14 11.75 -4.97
C PHE A 94 -13.29 10.71 -3.85
N CYS A 95 -12.94 11.05 -2.61
CA CYS A 95 -13.08 10.15 -1.47
C CYS A 95 -14.55 9.78 -1.20
N GLN A 96 -15.48 10.73 -1.34
CA GLN A 96 -16.92 10.47 -1.16
C GLN A 96 -17.50 9.57 -2.26
N GLN A 97 -17.05 9.75 -3.51
CA GLN A 97 -17.55 9.01 -4.67
C GLN A 97 -16.90 7.63 -4.81
N ALA A 98 -15.57 7.58 -4.80
CA ALA A 98 -14.80 6.36 -5.02
C ALA A 98 -14.63 5.52 -3.74
N LYS A 99 -14.84 6.12 -2.56
CA LYS A 99 -14.75 5.51 -1.24
C LYS A 99 -13.54 4.56 -1.05
N PRO A 100 -12.30 5.01 -1.35
CA PRO A 100 -11.14 4.15 -1.17
C PRO A 100 -11.03 3.66 0.28
N PHE A 101 -10.60 2.41 0.48
CA PHE A 101 -10.37 1.82 1.80
C PHE A 101 -11.58 1.87 2.75
N THR A 102 -12.79 2.05 2.23
CA THR A 102 -14.02 2.14 3.03
C THR A 102 -14.77 0.81 2.97
N GLN A 103 -15.36 0.39 4.08
CA GLN A 103 -16.09 -0.86 4.19
C GLN A 103 -17.17 -0.97 3.10
N GLY A 104 -17.22 -2.14 2.44
CA GLY A 104 -18.19 -2.44 1.38
C GLY A 104 -17.93 -1.74 0.04
N SER A 105 -16.89 -0.91 -0.06
CA SER A 105 -16.48 -0.26 -1.30
C SER A 105 -15.42 -1.08 -2.03
N SER A 106 -15.38 -0.97 -3.37
CA SER A 106 -14.50 -1.76 -4.22
C SER A 106 -13.37 -0.95 -4.84
N GLY A 107 -12.30 -1.64 -5.25
CA GLY A 107 -11.26 -1.10 -6.13
C GLY A 107 -10.03 -0.50 -5.44
N TYR A 108 -9.97 -0.51 -4.10
CA TYR A 108 -8.83 0.03 -3.35
C TYR A 108 -8.50 -0.80 -2.12
N PHE A 109 -7.22 -1.13 -1.96
CA PHE A 109 -6.68 -1.85 -0.81
C PHE A 109 -5.48 -1.13 -0.21
N LYS A 110 -5.36 -1.09 1.12
CA LYS A 110 -4.21 -0.46 1.79
C LYS A 110 -3.50 -1.46 2.70
N ILE A 111 -2.19 -1.54 2.53
CA ILE A 111 -1.31 -2.56 3.12
C ILE A 111 0.03 -1.95 3.54
N ASN A 112 0.73 -2.60 4.48
CA ASN A 112 2.14 -2.29 4.80
C ASN A 112 3.04 -3.51 4.56
N LEU A 113 4.29 -3.26 4.16
CA LEU A 113 5.34 -4.29 4.04
C LEU A 113 5.50 -5.05 5.36
N TYR A 114 5.57 -4.31 6.46
CA TYR A 114 5.89 -4.83 7.79
C TYR A 114 4.66 -4.73 8.71
N PRO A 115 4.28 -5.82 9.39
CA PRO A 115 3.02 -5.87 10.13
C PRO A 115 3.05 -5.17 11.49
N ILE A 116 4.21 -5.08 12.14
CA ILE A 116 4.35 -4.42 13.44
C ILE A 116 4.37 -2.90 13.25
N ALA A 117 3.54 -2.18 14.01
CA ALA A 117 3.53 -0.73 14.03
C ALA A 117 4.72 -0.16 14.82
N PHE A 118 5.37 0.86 14.27
CA PHE A 118 6.42 1.62 14.96
C PHE A 118 6.23 3.11 14.74
N LYS A 119 6.75 3.92 15.67
CA LYS A 119 6.60 5.38 15.59
C LYS A 119 7.32 5.93 14.35
N ASP A 120 8.43 5.29 14.03
CA ASP A 120 9.30 5.54 12.90
C ASP A 120 10.11 4.26 12.58
N THR A 121 10.83 4.30 11.47
CA THR A 121 11.61 3.17 10.99
C THR A 121 12.92 2.92 11.76
N ASN A 122 13.19 3.66 12.83
CA ASN A 122 14.44 3.56 13.57
C ASN A 122 14.62 2.16 14.19
N GLN A 123 15.83 1.60 14.06
CA GLN A 123 16.20 0.30 14.63
C GLN A 123 16.07 0.28 16.16
N ALA A 124 16.32 1.41 16.82
CA ALA A 124 16.21 1.56 18.27
C ALA A 124 14.77 1.44 18.80
N ARG A 125 13.76 1.32 17.94
CA ARG A 125 12.37 1.03 18.34
C ARG A 125 12.14 -0.43 18.72
N TRP A 126 13.11 -1.30 18.43
CA TRP A 126 13.10 -2.67 18.91
C TRP A 126 13.59 -2.68 20.36
N HIS A 127 12.67 -2.88 21.29
CA HIS A 127 12.98 -3.04 22.72
C HIS A 127 12.88 -4.52 23.11
N SER A 128 13.52 -4.89 24.23
CA SER A 128 13.67 -6.29 24.70
C SER A 128 12.38 -7.12 24.67
N ASN A 129 11.23 -6.49 24.94
CA ASN A 129 9.96 -7.19 25.04
C ASN A 129 9.41 -7.62 23.66
N PHE A 130 9.86 -7.02 22.56
CA PHE A 130 9.55 -7.51 21.21
C PHE A 130 10.29 -8.79 20.87
N ALA A 131 11.53 -8.95 21.35
CA ALA A 131 12.27 -10.18 21.14
C ALA A 131 11.60 -11.37 21.82
N GLU A 132 11.12 -11.18 23.04
CA GLU A 132 10.33 -12.19 23.75
C GLU A 132 9.02 -12.52 23.01
N ALA A 133 8.28 -11.50 22.56
CA ALA A 133 7.01 -11.72 21.86
C ALA A 133 7.18 -12.42 20.50
N THR A 134 8.19 -12.04 19.73
CA THR A 134 8.37 -12.47 18.33
C THR A 134 9.34 -13.63 18.16
N GLY A 135 10.22 -13.88 19.13
CA GLY A 135 11.36 -14.78 19.00
C GLY A 135 12.51 -14.21 18.13
N LEU A 136 12.49 -12.92 17.79
CA LEU A 136 13.48 -12.27 16.92
C LEU A 136 14.29 -11.25 17.73
N GLU A 137 15.60 -11.40 17.78
CA GLU A 137 16.45 -10.69 18.74
C GLU A 137 16.46 -9.18 18.50
N ASN A 138 16.47 -8.77 17.23
CA ASN A 138 16.53 -7.37 16.84
C ASN A 138 15.65 -7.05 15.62
N LYS A 139 15.48 -5.75 15.31
CA LYS A 139 14.66 -5.33 14.16
C LYS A 139 15.26 -5.77 12.82
N SER A 140 16.58 -5.93 12.69
CA SER A 140 17.16 -6.50 11.46
C SER A 140 16.68 -7.93 11.22
N ASP A 141 16.70 -8.77 12.25
CA ASP A 141 16.21 -10.15 12.18
C ASP A 141 14.73 -10.20 11.79
N TYR A 142 13.93 -9.27 12.33
CA TYR A 142 12.54 -9.09 11.94
C TYR A 142 12.34 -8.70 10.48
N LEU A 143 13.11 -7.72 9.99
CA LEU A 143 13.04 -7.29 8.60
C LEU A 143 13.46 -8.44 7.66
N ASP A 144 14.52 -9.17 8.01
CA ASP A 144 15.00 -10.32 7.24
C ASP A 144 14.02 -11.49 7.27
N TRP A 145 13.40 -11.76 8.42
CA TRP A 145 12.32 -12.74 8.53
C TRP A 145 11.14 -12.33 7.64
N CYS A 146 10.70 -11.07 7.68
CA CYS A 146 9.61 -10.59 6.82
C CYS A 146 9.94 -10.73 5.32
N ARG A 147 11.18 -10.39 4.93
CA ARG A 147 11.66 -10.58 3.54
C ARG A 147 11.58 -12.04 3.10
N LYS A 148 11.90 -12.97 4.00
CA LYS A 148 11.93 -14.40 3.71
C LYS A 148 10.56 -15.07 3.77
N HIS A 149 9.65 -14.61 4.64
CA HIS A 149 8.42 -15.33 4.96
C HIS A 149 7.13 -14.56 4.60
N ARG A 150 7.07 -13.27 4.93
CA ARG A 150 5.89 -12.42 4.67
C ARG A 150 5.81 -11.96 3.22
N PHE A 151 6.90 -11.47 2.65
CA PHE A 151 6.89 -10.94 1.27
C PHE A 151 6.44 -12.00 0.24
N PRO A 152 6.82 -13.29 0.36
CA PRO A 152 6.22 -14.33 -0.47
C PRO A 152 4.70 -14.46 -0.35
N ARG A 153 4.12 -14.25 0.85
CA ARG A 153 2.65 -14.24 1.04
C ARG A 153 2.01 -13.04 0.38
N MET A 154 2.61 -11.86 0.51
CA MET A 154 2.15 -10.65 -0.16
C MET A 154 2.15 -10.82 -1.69
N ARG A 155 3.19 -11.47 -2.23
CA ARG A 155 3.26 -11.84 -3.64
C ARG A 155 2.15 -12.80 -4.05
N GLN A 156 1.85 -13.80 -3.23
CA GLN A 156 0.73 -14.72 -3.48
C GLN A 156 -0.60 -13.95 -3.53
N TRP A 157 -0.85 -13.04 -2.58
CA TRP A 157 -2.04 -12.18 -2.60
C TRP A 157 -2.12 -11.36 -3.89
N ALA A 158 -1.01 -10.74 -4.30
CA ALA A 158 -0.95 -9.93 -5.52
C ALA A 158 -1.16 -10.79 -6.78
N ALA A 159 -0.61 -12.01 -6.82
CA ALA A 159 -0.78 -12.92 -7.94
C ALA A 159 -2.24 -13.40 -8.08
N THR A 160 -2.93 -13.63 -6.95
CA THR A 160 -4.35 -13.98 -6.94
C THR A 160 -5.24 -12.80 -7.31
N ALA A 161 -5.05 -11.64 -6.65
CA ALA A 161 -5.91 -10.48 -6.82
C ALA A 161 -5.65 -9.70 -8.13
N ARG A 162 -4.44 -9.83 -8.68
CA ARG A 162 -3.95 -9.14 -9.88
C ARG A 162 -4.26 -7.64 -9.88
N PRO A 163 -3.81 -6.85 -8.89
CA PRO A 163 -4.08 -5.42 -8.87
C PRO A 163 -3.62 -4.73 -10.16
N LYS A 164 -4.24 -3.61 -10.51
CA LYS A 164 -3.80 -2.80 -11.66
C LYS A 164 -2.59 -1.93 -11.35
N LEU A 165 -2.46 -1.54 -10.09
CA LEU A 165 -1.37 -0.73 -9.59
C LEU A 165 -1.10 -1.14 -8.15
N ILE A 166 0.17 -1.33 -7.82
CA ILE A 166 0.68 -1.32 -6.45
C ILE A 166 1.54 -0.08 -6.30
N LEU A 167 1.02 0.91 -5.58
CA LEU A 167 1.67 2.19 -5.31
C LEU A 167 2.39 2.13 -3.97
N CYS A 168 3.71 1.99 -4.04
CA CYS A 168 4.62 1.82 -2.93
C CYS A 168 5.17 3.17 -2.43
N LEU A 169 5.09 3.41 -1.13
CA LEU A 169 5.40 4.71 -0.53
C LEU A 169 6.65 4.65 0.35
N GLY A 170 7.74 5.26 -0.11
CA GLY A 170 8.98 5.38 0.65
C GLY A 170 10.19 4.84 -0.10
N LYS A 171 10.88 5.73 -0.82
CA LYS A 171 12.00 5.37 -1.71
C LYS A 171 13.13 4.57 -1.06
N SER A 172 13.39 4.78 0.23
CA SER A 172 14.42 4.04 0.97
C SER A 172 14.12 2.54 1.11
N TYR A 173 12.90 2.11 0.82
CA TYR A 173 12.45 0.70 0.86
C TYR A 173 12.21 0.11 -0.53
N ARG A 174 12.70 0.77 -1.59
CA ARG A 174 12.53 0.32 -2.99
C ARG A 174 12.85 -1.16 -3.18
N ASP A 175 13.98 -1.62 -2.65
CA ASP A 175 14.42 -3.01 -2.85
C ASP A 175 13.50 -4.00 -2.13
N ASP A 176 12.89 -3.61 -1.01
CA ASP A 176 11.93 -4.43 -0.28
C ASP A 176 10.55 -4.45 -0.97
N PHE A 177 10.12 -3.32 -1.54
CA PHE A 177 8.96 -3.30 -2.43
C PHE A 177 9.16 -4.19 -3.67
N GLN A 178 10.35 -4.17 -4.26
CA GLN A 178 10.69 -5.05 -5.38
C GLN A 178 10.59 -6.53 -4.96
N LYS A 179 11.16 -6.91 -3.82
CA LYS A 179 11.05 -8.27 -3.27
C LYS A 179 9.60 -8.65 -2.93
N ALA A 180 8.76 -7.72 -2.51
CA ALA A 180 7.36 -8.01 -2.21
C ALA A 180 6.51 -8.22 -3.48
N PHE A 181 6.71 -7.41 -4.52
CA PHE A 181 5.72 -7.27 -5.60
C PHE A 181 6.22 -7.44 -7.03
N HIS A 182 7.53 -7.45 -7.27
CA HIS A 182 8.08 -7.59 -8.63
C HIS A 182 8.78 -8.93 -8.84
N ASP A 183 8.85 -9.37 -10.09
CA ASP A 183 9.57 -10.58 -10.51
C ASP A 183 11.01 -10.64 -9.98
N LYS A 184 11.47 -11.86 -9.72
CA LYS A 184 12.85 -12.10 -9.30
C LYS A 184 13.80 -11.59 -10.40
N ASN A 185 14.87 -10.88 -10.00
CA ASN A 185 15.86 -10.28 -10.89
C ASN A 185 15.36 -9.16 -11.82
N SER A 186 14.12 -8.69 -11.66
CA SER A 186 13.65 -7.47 -12.32
C SER A 186 14.44 -6.25 -11.84
N THR A 187 14.41 -5.19 -12.63
CA THR A 187 14.89 -3.87 -12.23
C THR A 187 13.78 -2.86 -12.47
N PHE A 188 13.62 -1.93 -11.53
CA PHE A 188 12.74 -0.81 -11.78
C PHE A 188 13.38 0.17 -12.77
N THR A 189 12.56 0.68 -13.70
CA THR A 189 12.86 1.87 -14.48
C THR A 189 12.83 3.08 -13.56
N HIS A 190 13.82 3.97 -13.69
CA HIS A 190 13.85 5.27 -13.01
C HIS A 190 13.43 6.35 -14.00
N GLU A 191 12.35 7.05 -13.71
CA GLU A 191 11.92 8.21 -14.50
C GLU A 191 12.85 9.40 -14.26
N PRO A 192 12.98 10.32 -15.23
CA PRO A 192 13.49 11.65 -14.95
C PRO A 192 12.77 12.25 -13.72
N PRO A 193 13.50 12.79 -12.73
CA PRO A 193 12.89 13.27 -11.50
C PRO A 193 11.79 14.31 -11.75
N ILE A 194 10.61 14.09 -11.16
CA ILE A 194 9.47 15.00 -11.23
C ILE A 194 9.60 15.97 -10.06
N ASP A 195 9.81 17.25 -10.34
CA ASP A 195 10.05 18.28 -9.31
C ASP A 195 11.20 17.89 -8.34
N GLY A 196 12.26 17.29 -8.88
CA GLY A 196 13.43 16.83 -8.10
C GLY A 196 13.15 15.59 -7.24
N ARG A 197 12.08 14.85 -7.52
CA ARG A 197 11.68 13.65 -6.79
C ARG A 197 11.65 12.43 -7.69
N ASP A 198 12.10 11.33 -7.14
CA ASP A 198 12.22 10.08 -7.87
C ASP A 198 10.87 9.37 -8.03
N LEU A 199 10.64 8.81 -9.21
CA LEU A 199 9.61 7.83 -9.51
C LEU A 199 10.29 6.60 -10.10
N TRP A 200 10.11 5.45 -9.47
CA TRP A 200 10.53 4.16 -10.04
C TRP A 200 9.32 3.33 -10.37
N TRP A 201 9.39 2.54 -11.43
CA TRP A 201 8.29 1.66 -11.80
C TRP A 201 8.75 0.44 -12.60
N GLY A 202 7.89 -0.55 -12.67
CA GLY A 202 8.04 -1.73 -13.50
C GLY A 202 6.71 -2.48 -13.60
N VAL A 203 6.59 -3.38 -14.58
CA VAL A 203 5.42 -4.22 -14.75
C VAL A 203 5.83 -5.66 -14.49
N ASN A 204 5.13 -6.32 -13.58
CA ASN A 204 5.42 -7.71 -13.23
C ASN A 204 4.72 -8.70 -14.20
N ALA A 205 5.03 -9.99 -14.05
CA ALA A 205 4.46 -11.07 -14.86
C ALA A 205 2.93 -11.11 -14.87
N GLU A 206 2.27 -10.66 -13.79
CA GLU A 206 0.81 -10.62 -13.68
C GLU A 206 0.16 -9.39 -14.34
N SER A 207 0.96 -8.58 -15.06
CA SER A 207 0.56 -7.32 -15.69
C SER A 207 0.09 -6.27 -14.69
N THR A 208 0.72 -6.25 -13.51
CA THR A 208 0.54 -5.23 -12.47
C THR A 208 1.62 -4.17 -12.61
N LEU A 209 1.24 -2.89 -12.67
CA LEU A 209 2.20 -1.80 -12.51
C LEU A 209 2.61 -1.70 -11.04
N VAL A 210 3.90 -1.81 -10.74
CA VAL A 210 4.45 -1.54 -9.41
C VAL A 210 5.21 -0.23 -9.49
N ALA A 211 4.79 0.78 -8.74
CA ALA A 211 5.41 2.11 -8.74
C ALA A 211 5.87 2.50 -7.34
N VAL A 212 7.11 2.97 -7.20
CA VAL A 212 7.68 3.45 -5.94
C VAL A 212 7.84 4.97 -6.00
N ILE A 213 7.23 5.66 -5.04
CA ILE A 213 7.26 7.12 -4.92
C ILE A 213 7.79 7.56 -3.54
N PRO A 214 8.13 8.84 -3.34
CA PRO A 214 8.47 9.35 -2.03
C PRO A 214 7.29 9.19 -1.06
N PHE A 215 7.60 9.04 0.24
CA PHE A 215 6.57 9.04 1.27
C PHE A 215 5.79 10.36 1.29
N MET A 216 4.53 10.37 1.76
CA MET A 216 3.61 11.46 1.42
C MET A 216 3.35 12.49 2.54
N VAL A 217 3.90 12.30 3.75
CA VAL A 217 3.64 13.19 4.89
C VAL A 217 4.89 13.73 5.60
N ASN A 218 6.11 13.37 5.16
CA ASN A 218 7.34 13.89 5.76
C ASN A 218 7.91 15.09 4.97
N ARG A 219 8.82 15.86 5.58
CA ARG A 219 9.36 17.11 5.00
C ARG A 219 10.09 16.91 3.66
N TYR A 220 10.65 15.71 3.45
CA TYR A 220 11.32 15.32 2.21
C TYR A 220 10.42 14.50 1.29
N GLY A 221 9.13 14.46 1.59
CA GLY A 221 8.13 13.61 0.97
C GLY A 221 7.34 14.34 -0.11
N LEU A 222 6.50 13.59 -0.80
CA LEU A 222 5.60 14.10 -1.84
C LEU A 222 4.40 14.81 -1.19
N THR A 223 4.63 16.01 -0.66
CA THR A 223 3.65 16.77 0.15
C THR A 223 2.99 17.92 -0.59
N ARG A 224 3.64 18.47 -1.64
CA ARG A 224 3.14 19.59 -2.44
C ARG A 224 2.08 19.13 -3.43
N ASN A 225 0.94 19.83 -3.50
CA ASN A 225 -0.17 19.52 -4.38
C ASN A 225 0.25 19.39 -5.86
N ASP A 226 1.02 20.34 -6.39
CA ASP A 226 1.47 20.32 -7.79
C ASP A 226 2.30 19.07 -8.10
N SER A 227 3.20 18.70 -7.19
CA SER A 227 4.02 17.50 -7.37
C SER A 227 3.16 16.24 -7.24
N ILE A 228 2.24 16.17 -6.29
CA ILE A 228 1.28 15.05 -6.17
C ILE A 228 0.48 14.90 -7.47
N GLN A 229 0.01 16.00 -8.05
CA GLN A 229 -0.74 16.01 -9.31
C GLN A 229 0.09 15.42 -10.46
N LYS A 230 1.32 15.91 -10.66
CA LYS A 230 2.23 15.44 -11.72
C LYS A 230 2.55 13.95 -11.57
N PHE A 231 2.81 13.49 -10.34
CA PHE A 231 3.03 12.07 -10.06
C PHE A 231 1.80 11.23 -10.40
N GLY A 232 0.61 11.65 -9.94
CA GLY A 232 -0.62 10.91 -10.23
C GLY A 232 -0.93 10.82 -11.73
N TYR A 233 -0.74 11.91 -12.47
CA TYR A 233 -0.89 11.91 -13.93
C TYR A 233 0.15 11.04 -14.63
N ARG A 234 1.42 11.08 -14.21
CA ARG A 234 2.45 10.21 -14.80
C ARG A 234 2.16 8.73 -14.54
N ILE A 235 1.73 8.38 -13.33
CA ILE A 235 1.32 7.01 -12.99
C ILE A 235 0.11 6.59 -13.84
N ALA A 236 -0.88 7.46 -14.03
CA ALA A 236 -2.03 7.18 -14.89
C ALA A 236 -1.62 6.89 -16.34
N GLN A 237 -0.66 7.67 -16.88
CA GLN A 237 -0.09 7.45 -18.21
C GLN A 237 0.63 6.10 -18.30
N LEU A 238 1.46 5.76 -17.31
CA LEU A 238 2.13 4.46 -17.24
C LEU A 238 1.11 3.31 -17.21
N MET A 239 0.05 3.44 -16.40
CA MET A 239 -1.02 2.43 -16.36
C MET A 239 -1.69 2.24 -17.72
N GLN A 240 -1.86 3.31 -18.50
CA GLN A 240 -2.43 3.24 -19.85
C GLN A 240 -1.44 2.62 -20.85
N GLN A 241 -0.19 3.08 -20.85
CA GLN A 241 0.88 2.61 -21.74
C GLN A 241 1.13 1.11 -21.63
N HIS A 242 0.95 0.56 -20.43
CA HIS A 242 1.21 -0.86 -20.14
C HIS A 242 -0.06 -1.69 -19.93
N GLY A 243 -1.22 -1.23 -20.39
CA GLY A 243 -2.47 -2.02 -20.36
C GLY A 243 -2.95 -2.40 -18.95
N CYS A 244 -2.48 -1.70 -17.91
CA CYS A 244 -2.87 -1.95 -16.53
C CYS A 244 -4.23 -1.32 -16.21
N ARG A 245 -4.65 -0.31 -16.97
CA ARG A 245 -5.98 0.31 -16.86
C ARG A 245 -6.98 -0.47 -17.73
N GLN A 246 -8.05 -1.01 -17.13
CA GLN A 246 -9.22 -1.45 -17.92
C GLN A 246 -9.81 -0.22 -18.62
N ALA A 247 -10.23 -0.38 -19.88
CA ALA A 247 -10.98 0.66 -20.58
C ALA A 247 -12.18 1.05 -19.70
N GLN A 248 -12.39 2.36 -19.48
CA GLN A 248 -13.63 2.82 -18.88
C GLN A 248 -14.76 2.31 -19.78
N ILE A 249 -15.63 1.46 -19.25
CA ILE A 249 -16.95 1.25 -19.86
C ILE A 249 -17.58 2.65 -19.86
N PRO A 250 -17.91 3.23 -21.02
CA PRO A 250 -18.60 4.51 -21.05
C PRO A 250 -19.84 4.38 -20.17
N GLU A 251 -20.05 5.34 -19.27
CA GLU A 251 -21.31 5.44 -18.54
C GLU A 251 -22.44 5.37 -19.57
N LEU A 252 -23.33 4.39 -19.42
CA LEU A 252 -24.58 4.35 -20.17
C LEU A 252 -25.30 5.65 -19.84
N ASN A 253 -25.24 6.61 -20.76
CA ASN A 253 -26.07 7.80 -20.80
C ASN A 253 -27.54 7.35 -20.77
N THR A 254 -28.07 7.16 -19.56
CA THR A 254 -29.49 6.99 -19.30
C THR A 254 -30.09 8.37 -19.19
N SER A 255 -30.07 9.09 -20.31
CA SER A 255 -30.77 10.36 -20.49
C SER A 255 -31.22 10.48 -21.94
N THR A 256 -31.81 9.41 -22.49
CA THR A 256 -32.68 9.52 -23.66
C THR A 256 -33.59 8.30 -23.72
N ILE A 257 -34.65 8.30 -22.91
CA ILE A 257 -35.91 7.69 -23.32
C ILE A 257 -36.97 8.73 -23.02
N LEU A 258 -37.66 9.11 -24.10
CA LEU A 258 -38.81 10.01 -24.20
C LEU A 258 -39.94 9.62 -23.23
#